data_AF-A0ABD4HSD0-F1
#
_entry.id   AF-A0ABD4HSD0-F1
#
_cell.length_a   1.000
_cell.length_b   1.000
_cell.length_c   1.000
_cell.angle_alpha   90.00
_cell.angle_beta   90.00
_cell.angle_gamma   90.00
#
_symmetry.space_group_name_H-M   'P 1'
#
loop_
_entity.id
_entity.type
_entity.pdbx_description
1 polymer ?
#
loop_
_entity_poly.entity_id
_entity_poly.type
_entity_poly.pdbx_seq_one_letter_code
_entity_poly.pdbx_strand_id
1 'polypeptide(L)' 'MYPSKEDIQFFYDLGVYTKADVMSYVAQGSITEEEADKIINKES' A
#
# COMPACT_ATOMS: atom_id res chain seq x y z
N MET A 1 8.06 -12.61 -6.18
CA MET A 1 8.48 -11.20 -6.01
C MET A 1 7.25 -10.47 -5.52
N TYR A 2 7.32 -9.80 -4.37
CA TYR A 2 6.20 -8.99 -3.90
C TYR A 2 6.07 -7.74 -4.78
N PRO A 3 4.86 -7.18 -4.93
CA PRO A 3 4.67 -5.93 -5.68
C PRO A 3 5.53 -4.82 -5.08
N SER A 4 6.04 -3.93 -5.93
CA SER A 4 6.74 -2.74 -5.46
C SER A 4 5.77 -1.79 -4.75
N LYS A 5 6.29 -0.80 -4.03
CA LYS A 5 5.47 0.25 -3.44
C LYS A 5 4.63 0.98 -4.48
N GLU A 6 5.21 1.25 -5.65
CA GLU A 6 4.55 1.93 -6.76
C GLU A 6 3.38 1.09 -7.30
N ASP A 7 3.55 -0.23 -7.40
CA ASP A 7 2.47 -1.15 -7.77
C ASP A 7 1.35 -1.14 -6.73
N ILE A 8 1.69 -1.22 -5.44
CA ILE A 8 0.71 -1.22 -4.34
C ILE A 8 -0.08 0.09 -4.35
N GLN A 9 0.59 1.23 -4.51
CA GLN A 9 -0.06 2.53 -4.63
C GLN A 9 -0.99 2.58 -5.85
N PHE A 10 -0.53 2.12 -7.01
CA PHE A 10 -1.33 2.11 -8.23
C PHE A 10 -2.61 1.28 -8.08
N PHE A 11 -2.51 0.07 -7.52
CA PHE A 11 -3.68 -0.79 -7.29
C PHE A 11 -4.62 -0.24 -6.20
N TYR A 12 -4.10 0.43 -5.18
CA TYR A 12 -4.92 1.12 -4.18
C TYR A 12 -5.65 2.33 -4.79
N ASP A 13 -4.98 3.14 -5.60
CA ASP A 13 -5.58 4.30 -6.29
C ASP A 13 -6.69 3.87 -7.28
N LEU A 14 -6.56 2.69 -7.89
CA LEU A 14 -7.61 2.09 -8.73
C LEU A 14 -8.77 1.48 -7.94
N GLY A 15 -8.71 1.45 -6.60
CA GLY A 15 -9.70 0.81 -5.74
C GLY A 15 -9.66 -0.73 -5.81
N VAL A 16 -8.60 -1.31 -6.38
CA VAL A 16 -8.38 -2.76 -6.42
C VAL A 16 -7.90 -3.25 -5.06
N TYR A 17 -7.03 -2.49 -4.41
CA TYR A 17 -6.58 -2.76 -3.05
C TYR A 17 -7.32 -1.90 -2.04
N THR A 18 -7.65 -2.51 -0.92
CA THR A 18 -8.22 -1.87 0.26
C THR A 18 -7.12 -1.47 1.24
N LYS A 19 -7.49 -0.72 2.29
CA LYS A 19 -6.56 -0.40 3.40
C LYS A 19 -6.00 -1.66 4.05
N ALA A 20 -6.81 -2.71 4.18
CA ALA A 20 -6.38 -3.98 4.74
C ALA A 20 -5.33 -4.66 3.86
N ASP A 21 -5.49 -4.60 2.54
CA ASP A 21 -4.52 -5.15 1.60
C ASP A 21 -3.18 -4.43 1.70
N VAL A 22 -3.19 -3.09 1.76
CA VAL A 22 -1.96 -2.29 1.96
C VAL A 22 -1.26 -2.67 3.27
N MET A 23 -2.00 -2.80 4.38
CA MET A 23 -1.43 -3.22 5.67
C MET A 23 -0.91 -4.66 5.66
N SER A 24 -1.45 -5.54 4.81
CA SER A 24 -0.91 -6.89 4.64
C SER A 24 0.51 -6.88 4.08
N TYR A 25 0.85 -5.92 3.22
CA TYR A 25 2.20 -5.75 2.67
C TYR A 25 3.19 -5.18 3.70
N VAL A 26 2.70 -4.46 4.71
CA VAL A 26 3.50 -4.07 5.89
C VAL A 26 3.85 -5.31 6.71
N ALA A 27 2.86 -6.15 7.02
CA ALA A 27 3.07 -7.39 7.78
C ALA A 27 4.03 -8.36 7.07
N GLN A 28 4.06 -8.32 5.75
CA GLN A 28 4.98 -9.10 4.91
C GLN A 28 6.37 -8.46 4.76
N GLY A 29 6.59 -7.25 5.30
CA GLY A 29 7.84 -6.51 5.19
C GLY A 29 8.15 -5.99 3.79
N SER A 30 7.15 -5.89 2.91
CA SER A 30 7.31 -5.37 1.53
C SER A 30 7.37 -3.85 1.49
N ILE A 31 6.67 -3.18 2.40
CA ILE A 31 6.69 -1.74 2.63
C ILE A 31 6.69 -1.45 4.13
N THR A 32 7.10 -0.25 4.52
CA THR A 32 7.06 0.18 5.92
C THR A 32 5.68 0.72 6.33
N GLU A 33 5.40 0.82 7.63
CA GLU A 33 4.18 1.47 8.15
C GLU A 33 4.04 2.92 7.66
N GLU A 34 5.14 3.67 7.60
CA GLU A 34 5.14 5.06 7.10
C GLU A 34 4.75 5.14 5.61
N GLU A 35 5.18 4.15 4.81
CA GLU A 35 4.83 4.10 3.40
C GLU A 35 3.37 3.69 3.18
N ALA A 36 2.87 2.74 3.97
CA ALA A 36 1.45 2.39 3.96
C ALA A 36 0.57 3.57 4.35
N ASP A 37 0.98 4.37 5.36
CA ASP A 37 0.27 5.57 5.78
C ASP A 37 0.17 6.59 4.65
N LYS A 38 1.28 6.85 3.93
CA LYS A 38 1.28 7.73 2.75
C LYS A 38 0.36 7.24 1.63
N ILE A 39 0.28 5.92 1.42
CA ILE A 39 -0.62 5.32 0.41
C ILE A 39 -2.08 5.51 0.81
N ILE A 40 -2.41 5.22 2.08
CA ILE A 40 -3.78 5.17 2.60
C ILE A 40 -4.35 6.57 2.79
N ASN A 41 -3.54 7.50 3.30
CA ASN A 41 -3.94 8.82 3.75
C ASN A 41 -3.49 9.94 2.82
N LYS A 42 -3.09 9.62 1.57
CA LYS A 42 -2.75 10.59 0.50
C LYS A 42 -3.63 11.84 0.65
N GLU A 43 -3.05 12.90 1.22
CA GLU A 43 -3.81 14.11 1.54
C GLU A 43 -4.39 14.67 0.24
N SER A 44 -5.71 14.88 0.24
CA SER A 44 -6.41 15.64 -0.81
C SER A 44 -6.03 17.12 -0.75
#